data_AF-A0A316L3G6-F1
#
_entry.id   AF-A0A316L3G6-F1
#
_cell.length_a   1.000
_cell.length_b   1.000
_cell.length_c   1.000
_cell.angle_alpha   90.00
_cell.angle_beta   90.00
_cell.angle_gamma   90.00
#
_symmetry.space_group_name_H-M   'P 1'
#
loop_
_entity.id
_entity.type
_entity.pdbx_description
1 polymer ?
#
loop_
_entity_poly.entity_id
_entity_poly.type
_entity_poly.pdbx_seq_one_letter_code
_entity_poly.pdbx_strand_id
1 'polypeptide(L)'
;MVNQSFNLKQQLMSGKNKPLCDLSNYLLIFILLCGSLFISSCNQQGRGFALPAGDIEEGKATYKRLDCNTCHSISEIEWKGGSDSLKIHLGGEVPKEKSYGDLVTSVINPSHKIAQSYKQKTTTERGLSKMKNYNEVMTVQELIDLVTFLQTEYKVTIPSTDYYPYY
;
A
#
# COMPACT_ATOMS: atom_id res chain seq x y z
N MET A 1 -20.23 61.56 -59.32
CA MET A 1 -20.21 62.33 -58.06
C MET A 1 -21.23 61.72 -57.13
N VAL A 2 -20.85 61.53 -55.85
CA VAL A 2 -21.66 61.04 -54.71
C VAL A 2 -22.02 59.54 -54.86
N ASN A 3 -21.33 58.61 -54.21
CA ASN A 3 -21.46 58.42 -52.76
C ASN A 3 -20.24 57.64 -52.21
N GLN A 4 -19.18 58.37 -51.88
CA GLN A 4 -17.94 57.88 -51.29
C GLN A 4 -17.98 57.91 -49.75
N SER A 5 -19.18 57.83 -49.16
CA SER A 5 -19.41 58.10 -47.73
C SER A 5 -19.85 56.88 -46.90
N PHE A 6 -20.11 55.73 -47.52
CA PHE A 6 -20.57 54.53 -46.77
C PHE A 6 -19.45 53.59 -46.31
N ASN A 7 -18.22 53.77 -46.83
CA ASN A 7 -17.10 52.83 -46.59
C ASN A 7 -16.21 53.15 -45.38
N LEU A 8 -16.46 54.23 -44.64
CA LEU A 8 -15.56 54.61 -43.53
C LEU A 8 -15.99 54.13 -42.13
N LYS A 9 -17.22 53.59 -41.98
CA LYS A 9 -17.70 53.11 -40.66
C LYS A 9 -17.53 51.61 -40.41
N GLN A 10 -17.14 50.81 -41.41
CA GLN A 10 -16.97 49.35 -41.21
C GLN A 10 -15.54 48.93 -40.80
N GLN A 11 -14.55 49.81 -40.81
CA GLN A 11 -13.16 49.43 -40.48
C GLN A 11 -12.75 49.58 -39.01
N LEU A 12 -13.67 49.89 -38.07
CA LEU A 12 -13.28 50.15 -36.68
C LEU A 12 -13.70 49.10 -35.63
N MET A 13 -14.25 47.94 -36.00
CA MET A 13 -14.51 46.89 -35.01
C MET A 13 -14.31 45.47 -35.56
N SER A 14 -13.05 45.06 -35.73
CA SER A 14 -12.70 43.63 -35.78
C SER A 14 -11.33 43.39 -35.15
N GLY A 15 -11.19 43.82 -33.91
CA GLY A 15 -10.23 43.23 -32.98
C GLY A 15 -11.06 42.44 -31.97
N LYS A 16 -10.93 41.11 -31.96
CA LYS A 16 -11.19 40.28 -30.76
C LYS A 16 -10.78 38.81 -31.00
N ASN A 17 -9.67 38.47 -30.33
CA ASN A 17 -9.52 37.31 -29.45
C ASN A 17 -9.42 35.90 -30.08
N LYS A 18 -8.32 35.59 -30.77
CA LYS A 18 -7.91 34.19 -31.01
C LYS A 18 -6.85 33.59 -30.04
N PRO A 19 -6.04 34.35 -29.25
CA PRO A 19 -4.94 33.73 -28.52
C PRO A 19 -5.38 32.94 -27.27
N LEU A 20 -6.60 33.20 -26.76
CA LEU A 20 -7.09 32.57 -25.53
C LEU A 20 -7.54 31.11 -25.75
N CYS A 21 -8.13 30.81 -26.92
CA CYS A 21 -8.56 29.45 -27.27
C CYS A 21 -7.37 28.56 -27.64
N ASP A 22 -6.38 29.11 -28.35
CA ASP A 22 -5.17 28.37 -28.72
C ASP A 22 -4.30 28.06 -27.49
N LEU A 23 -4.18 29.00 -26.55
CA LEU A 23 -3.47 28.76 -25.28
C LEU A 23 -4.17 27.70 -24.42
N SER A 24 -5.52 27.67 -24.42
CA SER A 24 -6.31 26.65 -23.73
C SER A 24 -6.09 25.25 -24.33
N ASN A 25 -6.02 25.15 -25.66
CA ASN A 25 -5.75 23.88 -26.34
C ASN A 25 -4.31 23.40 -26.12
N TYR A 26 -3.32 24.30 -26.13
CA TYR A 26 -1.94 23.96 -25.81
C TYR A 26 -1.77 23.53 -24.34
N LEU A 27 -2.48 24.19 -23.42
CA LEU A 27 -2.51 23.81 -22.01
C LEU A 27 -3.11 22.41 -21.80
N LEU A 28 -4.22 22.11 -22.49
CA LEU A 28 -4.86 20.80 -22.44
C LEU A 28 -3.98 19.69 -23.03
N ILE A 29 -3.32 19.96 -24.16
CA ILE A 29 -2.35 19.02 -24.77
C ILE A 29 -1.16 18.80 -23.83
N PHE A 30 -0.65 19.86 -23.19
CA PHE A 30 0.44 19.76 -22.22
C PHE A 30 0.04 18.95 -20.98
N ILE A 31 -1.17 19.14 -20.45
CA ILE A 31 -1.69 18.35 -19.32
C ILE A 31 -1.85 16.86 -19.70
N LEU A 32 -2.34 16.57 -20.91
CA LEU A 32 -2.44 15.20 -21.42
C LEU A 32 -1.05 14.55 -21.62
N LEU A 33 -0.09 15.29 -22.17
CA LEU A 33 1.28 14.83 -22.37
C LEU A 33 1.96 14.57 -21.03
N CYS A 34 1.89 15.51 -20.08
CA CYS A 34 2.43 15.37 -18.73
C CYS A 34 1.74 14.26 -17.94
N GLY A 35 0.42 14.11 -18.06
CA GLY A 35 -0.36 13.06 -17.39
C GLY A 35 0.09 11.65 -17.78
N SER A 36 0.52 11.45 -19.03
CA SER A 36 1.03 10.15 -19.50
C SER A 36 2.39 9.76 -18.90
N LEU A 37 3.18 10.71 -18.39
CA LEU A 37 4.48 10.41 -17.77
C LEU A 37 4.35 9.92 -16.31
N PHE A 38 3.19 10.09 -15.67
CA PHE A 38 3.01 9.77 -14.23
C PHE A 38 2.54 8.34 -13.93
N ILE A 39 2.39 7.46 -14.92
CA ILE A 39 1.86 6.09 -14.69
C ILE A 39 2.94 5.06 -14.30
N SER A 40 4.19 5.48 -14.12
CA SER A 40 5.29 4.57 -13.76
C SER A 40 5.58 4.55 -12.26
N SER A 41 4.56 4.39 -11.41
CA SER A 41 4.76 3.92 -10.03
C SER A 41 4.59 2.40 -9.99
N CYS A 42 5.47 1.70 -10.71
CA CYS A 42 5.54 0.26 -10.64
C CYS A 42 6.65 -0.08 -9.66
N ASN A 43 6.29 -0.62 -8.49
CA ASN A 43 7.17 -0.88 -7.36
C ASN A 43 8.28 -1.90 -7.76
N GLN A 44 9.37 -1.41 -8.35
CA GLN A 44 10.42 -2.24 -8.96
C GLN A 44 11.22 -3.05 -7.95
N GLN A 45 11.29 -2.60 -6.69
CA GLN A 45 12.20 -3.17 -5.69
C GLN A 45 11.82 -4.59 -5.25
N GLY A 46 10.55 -5.00 -5.41
CA GLY A 46 10.10 -6.38 -5.18
C GLY A 46 10.20 -7.29 -6.40
N ARG A 47 10.46 -6.76 -7.60
CA ARG A 47 10.58 -7.57 -8.82
C ARG A 47 11.94 -8.25 -8.86
N GLY A 48 11.94 -9.57 -8.67
CA GLY A 48 13.15 -10.41 -8.70
C GLY A 48 13.67 -10.85 -7.33
N PHE A 49 13.08 -10.37 -6.24
CA PHE A 49 13.33 -10.94 -4.91
C PHE A 49 12.34 -12.09 -4.68
N ALA A 50 12.87 -13.31 -4.62
CA ALA A 50 12.10 -14.51 -4.33
C ALA A 50 12.83 -15.33 -3.27
N LEU A 51 12.10 -15.74 -2.23
CA LEU A 51 12.57 -16.75 -1.30
C LEU A 51 12.37 -18.14 -1.92
N PRO A 52 13.19 -19.13 -1.56
CA PRO A 52 12.88 -20.52 -1.86
C PRO A 52 11.60 -20.95 -1.13
N ALA A 53 11.06 -22.10 -1.50
CA ALA A 53 9.95 -22.69 -0.75
C ALA A 53 10.41 -23.01 0.69
N GLY A 54 9.61 -22.61 1.67
CA GLY A 54 9.78 -22.98 3.08
C GLY A 54 8.92 -24.17 3.49
N ASP A 55 9.12 -24.62 4.72
CA ASP A 55 8.33 -25.65 5.39
C ASP A 55 7.33 -25.02 6.37
N ILE A 56 6.06 -25.39 6.25
CA ILE A 56 4.97 -24.84 7.06
C ILE A 56 5.08 -25.27 8.53
N GLU A 57 5.46 -26.52 8.79
CA GLU A 57 5.54 -27.05 10.15
C GLU A 57 6.76 -26.49 10.89
N GLU A 58 7.90 -26.34 10.20
CA GLU A 58 9.07 -25.66 10.75
C GLU A 58 8.79 -24.16 10.98
N GLY A 59 7.98 -23.54 10.13
CA GLY A 59 7.51 -22.16 10.31
C GLY A 59 6.64 -22.00 11.55
N LYS A 60 5.70 -22.93 11.76
CA LYS A 60 4.86 -23.01 12.95
C LYS A 60 5.68 -23.26 14.22
N ALA A 61 6.71 -24.10 14.13
CA ALA A 61 7.66 -24.33 15.22
C ALA A 61 8.46 -23.05 15.53
N THR A 62 8.96 -22.37 14.51
CA THR A 62 9.68 -21.09 14.63
C THR A 62 8.83 -20.01 15.28
N TYR A 63 7.55 -19.88 14.88
CA TYR A 63 6.59 -18.94 15.48
C TYR A 63 6.47 -19.13 17.00
N LYS A 64 6.40 -20.38 17.46
CA LYS A 64 6.33 -20.70 18.90
C LYS A 64 7.68 -20.52 19.60
N ARG A 65 8.77 -20.97 18.97
CA ARG A 65 10.14 -20.94 19.53
C ARG A 65 10.64 -19.51 19.73
N LEU A 66 10.31 -18.61 18.81
CA LEU A 66 10.64 -17.19 18.90
C LEU A 66 9.61 -16.39 19.72
N ASP A 67 8.70 -17.06 20.44
CA ASP A 67 7.68 -16.44 21.28
C ASP A 67 6.83 -15.39 20.55
N CYS A 68 6.63 -15.56 19.24
CA CYS A 68 5.79 -14.66 18.45
C CYS A 68 4.34 -14.68 18.97
N ASN A 69 3.92 -15.81 19.54
CA ASN A 69 2.60 -16.02 20.14
C ASN A 69 2.39 -15.33 21.51
N THR A 70 3.35 -14.53 21.99
CA THR A 70 3.16 -13.68 23.18
C THR A 70 2.43 -12.39 22.83
N CYS A 71 2.69 -11.84 21.64
CA CYS A 71 2.05 -10.62 21.13
C CYS A 71 1.06 -10.93 20.01
N HIS A 72 1.36 -11.93 19.17
CA HIS A 72 0.50 -12.30 18.06
C HIS A 72 -0.37 -13.51 18.40
N SER A 73 -1.59 -13.57 17.86
CA SER A 73 -2.46 -14.74 18.02
C SER A 73 -2.90 -15.26 16.66
N ILE A 74 -2.93 -16.59 16.53
CA ILE A 74 -3.35 -17.35 15.35
C ILE A 74 -4.33 -18.43 15.85
N SER A 75 -5.34 -18.77 15.05
CA SER A 75 -6.48 -19.59 15.48
C SER A 75 -6.10 -20.96 16.07
N GLU A 76 -5.04 -21.59 15.57
CA GLU A 76 -4.60 -22.94 15.96
C GLU A 76 -3.39 -22.96 16.91
N ILE A 77 -3.01 -21.81 17.46
CA ILE A 77 -1.87 -21.70 18.37
C ILE A 77 -2.31 -20.99 19.64
N GLU A 78 -2.11 -21.64 20.77
CA GLU A 78 -2.33 -21.04 22.08
C GLU A 78 -1.57 -19.72 22.21
N TRP A 79 -2.29 -18.66 22.53
CA TRP A 79 -1.73 -17.35 22.80
C TRP A 79 -1.17 -17.31 24.22
N LYS A 80 0.11 -16.92 24.35
CA LYS A 80 0.86 -16.95 25.62
C LYS A 80 1.12 -15.56 26.21
N GLY A 81 0.44 -14.53 25.72
CA GLY A 81 0.58 -13.18 26.26
C GLY A 81 0.01 -13.05 27.67
N GLY A 82 0.60 -12.14 28.47
CA GLY A 82 0.09 -11.78 29.79
C GLY A 82 -1.04 -10.75 29.72
N SER A 83 -1.59 -10.36 30.88
CA SER A 83 -2.65 -9.34 31.00
C SER A 83 -2.28 -8.00 30.34
N ASP A 84 -1.00 -7.66 30.37
CA ASP A 84 -0.48 -6.38 29.88
C ASP A 84 0.04 -6.49 28.44
N SER A 85 0.01 -7.71 27.86
CA SER A 85 0.45 -7.97 26.50
C SER A 85 -0.65 -7.64 25.50
N LEU A 86 -0.30 -6.89 24.46
CA LEU A 86 -1.23 -6.62 23.38
C LEU A 86 -1.43 -7.88 22.55
N LYS A 87 -2.67 -8.36 22.47
CA LYS A 87 -3.07 -9.46 21.59
C LYS A 87 -3.39 -8.94 20.18
N ILE A 88 -2.46 -9.13 19.24
CA ILE A 88 -2.63 -8.78 17.82
C ILE A 88 -3.00 -10.05 17.05
N HIS A 89 -4.17 -10.09 16.44
CA HIS A 89 -4.56 -11.23 15.60
C HIS A 89 -3.82 -11.20 14.24
N LEU A 90 -3.24 -12.33 13.84
CA LEU A 90 -2.68 -12.57 12.52
C LEU A 90 -3.51 -13.62 11.78
N GLY A 91 -3.48 -13.57 10.46
CA GLY A 91 -4.29 -14.41 9.59
C GLY A 91 -5.72 -13.89 9.40
N GLY A 92 -6.58 -14.78 8.92
CA GLY A 92 -7.99 -14.53 8.64
C GLY A 92 -8.25 -13.99 7.24
N GLU A 93 -9.48 -13.51 7.06
CA GLU A 93 -9.94 -12.97 5.78
C GLU A 93 -9.43 -11.56 5.55
N VAL A 94 -8.81 -11.33 4.39
CA VAL A 94 -8.25 -10.05 3.99
C VAL A 94 -8.68 -9.68 2.57
N PRO A 95 -8.91 -8.39 2.27
CA PRO A 95 -9.33 -7.95 0.94
C PRO A 95 -8.21 -8.08 -0.12
N LYS A 96 -6.97 -8.31 0.31
CA LYS A 96 -5.80 -8.45 -0.55
C LYS A 96 -4.82 -9.43 0.08
N GLU A 97 -4.24 -10.28 -0.76
CA GLU A 97 -3.16 -11.19 -0.38
C GLU A 97 -2.00 -10.44 0.28
N LYS A 98 -1.44 -11.02 1.34
CA LYS A 98 -0.17 -10.57 1.90
C LYS A 98 0.95 -11.18 1.08
N SER A 99 1.71 -10.35 0.39
CA SER A 99 2.86 -10.85 -0.36
C SER A 99 3.96 -11.33 0.58
N TYR A 100 4.80 -12.24 0.12
CA TYR A 100 6.03 -12.62 0.83
C TYR A 100 6.84 -11.39 1.24
N GLY A 101 6.99 -10.40 0.35
CA GLY A 101 7.72 -9.17 0.65
C GLY A 101 7.09 -8.36 1.79
N ASP A 102 5.76 -8.30 1.87
CA ASP A 102 5.05 -7.63 2.98
C ASP A 102 5.32 -8.35 4.31
N LEU A 103 5.24 -9.69 4.33
CA LEU A 103 5.46 -10.50 5.52
C LEU A 103 6.91 -10.43 5.99
N VAL A 104 7.87 -10.65 5.09
CA VAL A 104 9.31 -10.55 5.38
C VAL A 104 9.64 -9.18 5.95
N THR A 105 9.20 -8.11 5.29
CA THR A 105 9.47 -6.73 5.75
C THR A 105 8.89 -6.48 7.14
N SER A 106 7.69 -6.99 7.41
CA SER A 106 7.02 -6.84 8.72
C SER A 106 7.79 -7.54 9.85
N VAL A 107 8.45 -8.65 9.56
CA VAL A 107 9.24 -9.42 10.54
C VAL A 107 10.61 -8.78 10.77
N ILE A 108 11.37 -8.49 9.71
CA ILE A 108 12.78 -8.03 9.84
C ILE A 108 12.90 -6.52 10.08
N ASN A 109 11.85 -5.75 9.80
CA ASN A 109 11.77 -4.31 10.01
C ASN A 109 10.41 -3.91 10.60
N PRO A 110 10.13 -4.28 11.87
CA PRO A 110 8.80 -4.12 12.46
C PRO A 110 8.36 -2.66 12.65
N SER A 111 9.28 -1.69 12.53
CA SER A 111 8.95 -0.26 12.57
C SER A 111 8.60 0.33 11.20
N HIS A 112 8.80 -0.41 10.10
CA HIS A 112 8.58 0.11 8.74
C HIS A 112 7.12 0.51 8.49
N LYS A 113 6.19 -0.33 8.93
CA LYS A 113 4.74 -0.12 8.73
C LYS A 113 3.96 -0.63 9.93
N ILE A 114 3.39 0.30 10.69
CA ILE A 114 2.55 0.01 11.85
C ILE A 114 1.13 0.47 11.54
N ALA A 115 0.18 -0.46 11.66
CA ALA A 115 -1.24 -0.15 11.44
C ALA A 115 -1.72 0.93 12.42
N GLN A 116 -2.44 1.92 11.89
CA GLN A 116 -2.85 3.11 12.63
C GLN A 116 -3.62 2.77 13.91
N SER A 117 -4.47 1.75 13.87
CA SER A 117 -5.25 1.25 15.00
C SER A 117 -4.39 0.77 16.18
N TYR A 118 -3.15 0.35 15.92
CA TYR A 118 -2.25 -0.22 16.93
C TYR A 118 -1.16 0.75 17.38
N LYS A 119 -0.87 1.82 16.62
CA LYS A 119 0.27 2.73 16.87
C LYS A 119 0.44 3.10 18.34
N GLN A 120 -0.58 3.66 18.99
CA GLN A 120 -0.46 4.12 20.38
C GLN A 120 -0.06 3.00 21.37
N LYS A 121 -0.46 1.75 21.11
CA LYS A 121 -0.20 0.61 21.99
C LYS A 121 1.11 -0.10 21.63
N THR A 122 1.44 -0.17 20.34
CA THR A 122 2.58 -0.93 19.81
C THR A 122 3.83 -0.10 19.56
N THR A 123 3.82 1.21 19.77
CA THR A 123 5.02 2.04 19.59
C THR A 123 5.60 2.55 20.91
N THR A 124 6.91 2.72 20.92
CA THR A 124 7.63 3.54 21.90
C THR A 124 7.27 5.02 21.74
N GLU A 125 7.69 5.86 22.68
CA GLU A 125 7.56 7.33 22.60
C GLU A 125 8.22 7.93 21.35
N ARG A 126 9.23 7.24 20.80
CA ARG A 126 9.93 7.62 19.56
C ARG A 126 9.27 7.09 18.29
N GLY A 127 8.09 6.45 18.40
CA GLY A 127 7.36 5.89 17.27
C GLY A 127 7.89 4.56 16.73
N LEU A 128 8.88 3.94 17.39
CA LEU A 128 9.42 2.63 17.00
C LEU A 128 8.54 1.49 17.53
N SER A 129 8.43 0.40 16.78
CA SER A 129 7.69 -0.80 17.22
C SER A 129 8.27 -1.38 18.52
N LYS A 130 7.39 -1.84 19.42
CA LYS A 130 7.74 -2.60 20.62
C LYS A 130 8.05 -4.07 20.33
N MET A 131 7.77 -4.54 19.11
CA MET A 131 8.13 -5.90 18.68
C MET A 131 9.65 -6.08 18.75
N LYS A 132 10.09 -7.21 19.33
CA LYS A 132 11.50 -7.57 19.40
C LYS A 132 12.10 -7.67 17.99
N ASN A 133 13.34 -7.20 17.85
CA ASN A 133 14.12 -7.40 16.63
C ASN A 133 14.77 -8.80 16.66
N TYR A 134 14.59 -9.57 15.60
CA TYR A 134 15.08 -10.94 15.48
C TYR A 134 16.26 -11.09 14.51
N ASN A 135 16.75 -10.02 13.89
CA ASN A 135 17.71 -10.08 12.79
C ASN A 135 19.05 -10.73 13.17
N GLU A 136 19.41 -10.68 14.45
CA GLU A 136 20.67 -11.25 14.99
C GLU A 136 20.51 -12.68 15.51
N VAL A 137 19.28 -13.20 15.62
CA VAL A 137 18.98 -14.47 16.31
C VAL A 137 18.13 -15.44 15.51
N MET A 138 17.41 -14.96 14.49
CA MET A 138 16.62 -15.77 13.58
C MET A 138 17.43 -16.02 12.32
N THR A 139 17.57 -17.29 11.95
CA THR A 139 18.29 -17.64 10.72
C THR A 139 17.47 -17.28 9.49
N VAL A 140 18.14 -17.21 8.33
CA VAL A 140 17.44 -17.00 7.06
C VAL A 140 16.44 -18.13 6.78
N GLN A 141 16.79 -19.38 7.12
CA GLN A 141 15.90 -20.52 6.94
C GLN A 141 14.66 -20.41 7.83
N GLU A 142 14.85 -20.06 9.11
CA GLU A 142 13.73 -19.83 10.03
C GLU A 142 12.80 -18.70 9.56
N LEU A 143 13.35 -17.63 8.98
CA LEU A 143 12.54 -16.56 8.37
C LEU A 143 11.73 -17.09 7.19
N ILE A 144 12.35 -17.87 6.28
CA ILE A 144 11.69 -18.46 5.11
C ILE A 144 10.51 -19.33 5.57
N ASP A 145 10.75 -20.27 6.48
CA ASP A 145 9.75 -21.18 6.97
C ASP A 145 8.63 -20.43 7.73
N LEU A 146 9.01 -19.45 8.57
CA LEU A 146 8.05 -18.60 9.29
C LEU A 146 7.13 -17.84 8.34
N VAL A 147 7.64 -17.20 7.29
CA VAL A 147 6.79 -16.45 6.36
C VAL A 147 5.93 -17.37 5.49
N THR A 148 6.44 -18.56 5.14
CA THR A 148 5.64 -19.60 4.47
C THR A 148 4.46 -20.03 5.34
N PHE A 149 4.69 -20.32 6.62
CA PHE A 149 3.61 -20.60 7.57
C PHE A 149 2.64 -19.40 7.72
N LEU A 150 3.15 -18.18 7.92
CA LEU A 150 2.27 -17.02 8.10
C LEU A 150 1.39 -16.75 6.88
N GLN A 151 1.85 -17.05 5.66
CA GLN A 151 1.04 -16.87 4.46
C GLN A 151 -0.16 -17.82 4.42
N THR A 152 -0.04 -19.05 4.93
CA THR A 152 -1.16 -20.01 4.96
C THR A 152 -2.30 -19.58 5.87
N GLU A 153 -2.01 -18.69 6.83
CA GLU A 153 -3.00 -18.16 7.77
C GLU A 153 -3.93 -17.09 7.14
N TYR A 154 -3.62 -16.57 5.95
CA TYR A 154 -4.43 -15.55 5.28
C TYR A 154 -5.27 -16.13 4.14
N LYS A 155 -6.54 -15.73 4.10
CA LYS A 155 -7.47 -16.05 3.01
C LYS A 155 -7.93 -14.77 2.34
N VAL A 156 -7.83 -14.68 1.02
CA VAL A 156 -8.31 -13.50 0.30
C VAL A 156 -9.82 -13.62 0.08
N THR A 157 -10.59 -12.63 0.55
CA THR A 157 -12.02 -12.53 0.28
C THR A 157 -12.36 -11.20 -0.37
N ILE A 158 -13.18 -11.24 -1.41
CA ILE A 158 -13.65 -10.04 -2.09
C ILE A 158 -14.93 -9.60 -1.36
N PRO A 159 -14.95 -8.41 -0.72
CA PRO A 159 -16.15 -7.95 -0.04
C PRO A 159 -17.32 -7.81 -1.03
N SER A 160 -18.53 -8.23 -0.61
CA SER A 160 -19.74 -8.02 -1.41
C SER A 160 -19.92 -6.53 -1.65
N THR A 161 -19.91 -6.10 -2.92
CA THR A 161 -20.32 -4.74 -3.27
C THR A 161 -21.85 -4.72 -3.30
N ASP A 162 -22.48 -4.50 -2.15
CA ASP A 162 -23.91 -4.20 -2.11
C ASP A 162 -24.10 -2.78 -2.66
N TYR A 163 -24.17 -2.69 -3.98
CA TYR A 163 -24.48 -1.45 -4.68
C TYR A 163 -25.97 -1.15 -4.47
N TYR A 164 -26.28 -0.18 -3.61
CA TYR A 164 -27.61 0.39 -3.53
C TYR A 164 -27.76 1.44 -4.64
N PRO A 165 -28.56 1.19 -5.70
CA PRO A 165 -28.90 2.25 -6.64
C PRO A 165 -29.73 3.30 -5.89
N TYR A 166 -29.24 4.54 -5.89
CA TYR A 166 -30.09 5.69 -5.56
C TYR A 166 -31.09 5.84 -6.71
N TYR A 167 -32.37 5.59 -6.43
CA TYR A 167 -33.50 5.86 -7.32
C TYR A 167 -33.97 7.31 -7.17
#